data_AF-A0A8H7FEB7-F1
#
_entry.id   AF-A0A8H7FEB7-F1
#
_cell.length_a   1.000
_cell.length_b   1.000
_cell.length_c   1.000
_cell.angle_alpha   90.00
_cell.angle_beta   90.00
_cell.angle_gamma   90.00
#
_symmetry.space_group_name_H-M   'P 1'
#
loop_
_entity.id
_entity.type
_entity.pdbx_description
1 polymer ?
#
loop_
_entity_poly.entity_id
_entity_poly.type
_entity_poly.pdbx_seq_one_letter_code
_entity_poly.pdbx_strand_id
1 'polypeptide(L)'
;MSSISSFESIGNESFPNEPSQTPVPPLPFNIYAAYQRFLRDEEISTPLAAILALTELIEESNAGTMFELVKALNDGAEALKKQSPNPISLNAGCELFIAFVTLFPHESDIFSELKIELVKQGKNYAAEAL
;
A
#
# COMPACT_ATOMS: atom_id res chain seq x y z
N MET A 1 48.08 55.53 -26.78
CA MET A 1 48.37 54.13 -26.41
C MET A 1 47.04 53.54 -25.96
N SER A 2 46.18 53.08 -26.87
CA SER A 2 46.22 51.83 -27.67
C SER A 2 46.04 50.57 -26.84
N SER A 3 45.20 49.67 -27.38
CA SER A 3 44.81 48.30 -26.97
C SER A 3 43.45 48.25 -26.24
N ILE A 4 42.29 48.10 -26.91
CA ILE A 4 41.71 46.93 -27.62
C ILE A 4 41.56 45.69 -26.72
N SER A 5 40.32 45.30 -26.40
CA SER A 5 39.72 44.02 -26.85
C SER A 5 38.38 43.71 -26.17
N SER A 6 37.39 43.45 -27.02
CA SER A 6 36.08 42.85 -26.76
C SER A 6 36.18 41.50 -26.05
N PHE A 7 35.15 41.13 -25.26
CA PHE A 7 34.46 39.84 -25.43
C PHE A 7 33.10 39.85 -24.73
N GLU A 8 32.20 39.04 -25.27
CA GLU A 8 30.75 39.05 -25.15
C GLU A 8 30.22 38.59 -23.79
N SER A 9 29.05 39.08 -23.39
CA SER A 9 28.12 38.29 -22.58
C SER A 9 26.75 38.34 -23.24
N ILE A 10 26.45 37.21 -23.86
CA ILE A 10 25.32 36.92 -24.73
C ILE A 10 24.13 36.57 -23.82
N GLY A 11 22.97 37.16 -24.12
CA GLY A 11 21.63 36.60 -23.88
C GLY A 11 21.33 36.01 -22.51
N ASN A 12 20.74 36.81 -21.61
CA ASN A 12 19.91 36.24 -20.54
C ASN A 12 18.50 36.04 -21.12
N GLU A 13 18.35 34.98 -21.92
CA GLU A 13 17.05 34.55 -22.45
C GLU A 13 16.19 34.04 -21.29
N SER A 14 15.05 34.71 -21.09
CA SER A 14 14.03 34.31 -20.12
C SER A 14 13.45 32.95 -20.51
N PHE A 15 13.86 31.89 -19.82
CA PHE A 15 13.19 30.61 -19.92
C PHE A 15 11.74 30.74 -19.42
N PRO A 16 10.73 30.26 -20.17
CA PRO A 16 9.35 30.24 -19.69
C PRO A 16 9.25 29.29 -18.48
N ASN A 17 8.60 29.76 -17.42
CA ASN A 17 8.32 29.02 -16.20
C ASN A 17 7.98 27.55 -16.45
N GLU A 18 8.82 26.66 -15.91
CA GLU A 18 8.51 25.25 -15.70
C GLU A 18 7.24 25.16 -14.81
N PRO A 19 6.25 24.32 -15.14
CA PRO A 19 5.05 24.20 -14.32
C PRO A 19 5.44 23.70 -12.93
N SER A 20 5.13 24.51 -11.92
CA SER A 20 5.35 24.22 -10.52
C SER A 20 4.88 22.81 -10.19
N GLN A 21 5.81 21.88 -9.98
CA GLN A 21 5.52 20.58 -9.41
C GLN A 21 5.12 20.80 -7.95
N THR A 22 3.84 21.08 -7.71
CA THR A 22 3.22 20.84 -6.41
C THR A 22 3.44 19.37 -6.07
N PRO A 23 3.93 19.02 -4.86
CA PRO A 23 4.04 17.63 -4.44
C PRO A 23 2.65 17.02 -4.52
N VAL A 24 2.44 16.09 -5.46
CA VAL A 24 1.18 15.36 -5.55
C VAL A 24 1.06 14.58 -4.23
N PRO A 25 0.06 14.86 -3.38
CA PRO A 25 -0.11 14.09 -2.16
C PRO A 25 -0.27 12.61 -2.54
N PRO A 26 0.37 11.68 -1.82
CA PRO A 26 0.25 10.27 -2.12
C PRO A 26 -1.24 9.89 -2.16
N LEU A 27 -1.66 9.28 -3.27
CA LEU A 27 -3.02 8.82 -3.45
C LEU A 27 -3.35 7.80 -2.35
N PRO A 28 -4.56 7.84 -1.78
CA PRO A 28 -4.96 6.88 -0.75
C PRO A 28 -4.90 5.45 -1.32
N PHE A 29 -4.42 4.51 -0.51
CA PHE A 29 -4.31 3.11 -0.91
C PHE A 29 -5.66 2.56 -1.37
N ASN A 30 -5.68 1.95 -2.57
CA ASN A 30 -6.88 1.35 -3.14
C ASN A 30 -6.84 -0.17 -3.00
N ILE A 31 -7.49 -0.67 -1.94
CA ILE A 31 -7.53 -2.10 -1.63
C ILE A 31 -8.17 -2.95 -2.74
N TYR A 32 -9.17 -2.41 -3.45
CA TYR A 32 -9.83 -3.16 -4.53
C TYR A 32 -8.90 -3.32 -5.73
N ALA A 33 -8.12 -2.29 -6.06
CA ALA A 33 -7.10 -2.38 -7.11
C ALA A 33 -6.00 -3.39 -6.76
N ALA A 34 -5.54 -3.40 -5.49
CA ALA A 34 -4.59 -4.39 -4.99
C ALA A 34 -5.15 -5.82 -5.11
N TYR A 35 -6.38 -6.03 -4.64
CA TYR A 35 -7.08 -7.31 -4.75
C TYR A 35 -7.23 -7.80 -6.20
N GLN A 36 -7.66 -6.91 -7.11
CA GLN A 36 -7.77 -7.25 -8.54
C GLN A 36 -6.42 -7.58 -9.17
N ARG A 37 -5.32 -6.96 -8.71
CA ARG A 37 -3.98 -7.29 -9.19
C ARG A 37 -3.61 -8.73 -8.82
N PHE A 38 -3.89 -9.17 -7.61
CA PHE A 38 -3.63 -10.55 -7.17
C PHE A 38 -4.52 -11.57 -7.89
N LEU A 39 -5.78 -11.24 -8.17
CA LEU A 39 -6.67 -12.10 -8.95
C LEU A 39 -6.26 -12.30 -10.43
N ARG A 40 -5.31 -11.53 -10.95
CA ARG A 40 -4.79 -11.76 -12.32
C ARG A 40 -3.90 -12.99 -12.40
N ASP A 41 -3.40 -13.45 -11.26
CA ASP A 41 -2.65 -14.68 -11.14
C ASP A 41 -3.64 -15.85 -10.97
N GLU A 42 -3.62 -16.80 -11.91
CA GLU A 42 -4.52 -17.96 -11.89
C GLU A 42 -4.19 -18.94 -10.76
N GLU A 43 -2.97 -18.89 -10.21
CA GLU A 43 -2.57 -19.72 -9.07
C GLU A 43 -3.12 -19.16 -7.74
N ILE A 44 -3.49 -17.88 -7.71
CA ILE A 44 -4.00 -17.22 -6.50
C ILE A 44 -5.52 -17.37 -6.39
N SER A 45 -5.96 -18.09 -5.37
CA SER A 45 -7.39 -18.20 -5.04
C SER A 45 -7.97 -16.88 -4.51
N THR A 46 -9.29 -16.68 -4.70
CA THR A 46 -10.07 -15.55 -4.16
C THR A 46 -9.80 -15.20 -2.68
N PRO A 47 -9.81 -16.14 -1.72
CA PRO A 47 -9.52 -15.82 -0.32
C PRO A 47 -8.06 -15.41 -0.13
N LEU A 48 -7.13 -16.01 -0.89
CA LEU A 48 -5.71 -15.68 -0.82
C LEU A 48 -5.42 -14.28 -1.37
N ALA A 49 -6.05 -13.90 -2.48
CA ALA A 49 -5.99 -12.54 -3.01
C ALA A 49 -6.50 -11.51 -2.00
N ALA A 50 -7.53 -11.84 -1.22
CA ALA A 50 -8.05 -10.96 -0.16
C ALA A 50 -7.04 -10.79 0.98
N ILE A 51 -6.40 -11.88 1.41
CA ILE A 51 -5.33 -11.87 2.43
C ILE A 51 -4.16 -11.00 1.97
N LEU A 52 -3.71 -11.18 0.72
CA LEU A 52 -2.62 -10.40 0.14
C LEU A 52 -2.96 -8.90 0.04
N ALA A 53 -4.18 -8.56 -0.37
CA ALA A 53 -4.64 -7.17 -0.41
C ALA A 53 -4.72 -6.53 0.99
N LEU A 54 -5.18 -7.27 1.99
CA LEU A 54 -5.19 -6.82 3.38
C LEU A 54 -3.77 -6.72 3.96
N THR A 55 -2.86 -7.60 3.55
CA THR A 55 -1.44 -7.53 3.94
C THR A 55 -0.80 -6.26 3.41
N GLU A 56 -1.05 -5.91 2.15
CA GLU A 56 -0.59 -4.65 1.55
C GLU A 56 -1.24 -3.42 2.21
N LEU A 57 -2.51 -3.53 2.65
CA LEU A 57 -3.14 -2.49 3.47
C LEU A 57 -2.41 -2.26 4.79
N ILE A 58 -1.93 -3.32 5.47
CA ILE A 58 -1.12 -3.17 6.69
C ILE A 58 0.16 -2.40 6.37
N GLU A 59 0.85 -2.77 5.30
CA GLU A 59 2.11 -2.16 4.86
C GLU A 59 1.94 -0.65 4.60
N GLU A 60 0.89 -0.26 3.87
CA GLU A 60 0.57 1.13 3.52
C GLU A 60 -0.18 1.91 4.62
N SER A 61 -0.65 1.25 5.68
CA SER A 61 -1.41 1.92 6.74
C SER A 61 -0.54 2.82 7.61
N ASN A 62 -1.07 3.97 8.02
CA ASN A 62 -0.48 4.83 9.05
C ASN A 62 -1.00 4.51 10.45
N ALA A 63 -1.54 3.30 10.68
CA ALA A 63 -1.97 2.89 12.00
C ALA A 63 -0.79 2.95 12.98
N GLY A 64 -1.02 3.49 14.18
CA GLY A 64 -0.06 3.53 15.28
C GLY A 64 -0.40 2.57 16.42
N THR A 65 -1.58 1.94 16.36
CA THR A 65 -2.07 1.01 17.38
C THR A 65 -2.77 -0.20 16.77
N MET A 66 -2.89 -1.28 17.54
CA MET A 66 -3.67 -2.46 17.15
C MET A 66 -5.13 -2.12 16.87
N PHE A 67 -5.73 -1.21 17.65
CA PHE A 67 -7.11 -0.79 17.43
C PHE A 67 -7.30 -0.11 16.07
N GLU A 68 -6.43 0.83 15.72
CA GLU A 68 -6.46 1.50 14.41
C GLU A 68 -6.18 0.53 13.27
N LEU A 69 -5.29 -0.44 13.48
CA LEU A 69 -4.97 -1.46 12.47
C LEU A 69 -6.15 -2.37 12.20
N VAL A 70 -6.76 -2.93 13.25
CA VAL A 70 -7.95 -3.78 13.14
C VAL A 70 -9.10 -3.00 12.52
N LYS A 71 -9.28 -1.71 12.89
CA LYS A 71 -10.27 -0.85 12.25
C LYS A 71 -9.99 -0.69 10.75
N ALA A 72 -8.75 -0.40 10.35
CA ALA A 72 -8.37 -0.28 8.95
C ALA A 72 -8.63 -1.57 8.17
N LEU A 73 -8.28 -2.73 8.74
CA LEU A 73 -8.55 -4.04 8.14
C LEU A 73 -10.05 -4.31 7.94
N ASN A 74 -10.88 -3.98 8.93
CA ASN A 74 -12.33 -4.12 8.82
C ASN A 74 -12.91 -3.19 7.74
N ASP A 75 -12.47 -1.93 7.72
CA ASP A 75 -12.89 -0.94 6.71
C ASP A 75 -12.49 -1.42 5.29
N GLY A 76 -11.28 -1.95 5.13
CA GLY A 76 -10.80 -2.56 3.89
C GLY A 76 -11.60 -3.79 3.47
N ALA A 77 -11.87 -4.70 4.40
CA ALA A 77 -12.68 -5.89 4.15
C ALA A 77 -14.11 -5.53 3.72
N GLU A 78 -14.73 -4.51 4.32
CA GLU A 78 -16.01 -3.99 3.86
C GLU A 78 -15.95 -3.41 2.45
N ALA A 79 -14.90 -2.64 2.14
CA ALA A 79 -14.72 -2.05 0.82
C ALA A 79 -14.58 -3.12 -0.27
N LEU A 80 -13.88 -4.21 0.02
CA LEU A 80 -13.77 -5.38 -0.85
C LEU A 80 -15.11 -6.10 -1.02
N LYS A 81 -15.84 -6.34 0.07
CA LYS A 81 -17.17 -6.96 0.04
C LYS A 81 -18.16 -6.19 -0.83
N LYS A 82 -18.21 -4.86 -0.70
CA LYS A 82 -19.14 -4.00 -1.43
C LYS A 82 -18.88 -3.98 -2.94
N GLN A 83 -17.64 -4.23 -3.36
CA GLN A 83 -17.22 -4.17 -4.77
C GLN A 83 -17.08 -5.56 -5.43
N SER A 84 -17.30 -6.65 -4.67
CA SER A 84 -17.20 -8.02 -5.19
C SER A 84 -18.58 -8.63 -5.39
N PRO A 85 -18.91 -9.16 -6.58
CA PRO A 85 -20.24 -9.72 -6.88
C PRO A 85 -20.54 -11.02 -6.11
N ASN A 86 -19.52 -11.80 -5.74
CA ASN A 86 -19.65 -13.05 -5.00
C ASN A 86 -18.69 -13.07 -3.80
N PRO A 87 -19.01 -12.36 -2.70
CA PRO A 87 -18.06 -12.09 -1.63
C PRO A 87 -17.88 -13.25 -0.64
N ILE A 88 -18.51 -14.42 -0.80
CA ILE A 88 -18.47 -15.50 0.21
C ILE A 88 -17.03 -15.94 0.50
N SER A 89 -16.29 -16.32 -0.55
CA SER A 89 -14.91 -16.81 -0.40
C SER A 89 -13.94 -15.68 -0.02
N LEU A 90 -14.13 -14.49 -0.58
CA LEU A 90 -13.39 -13.29 -0.19
C LEU A 90 -13.57 -12.96 1.30
N ASN A 91 -14.80 -12.97 1.79
CA ASN A 91 -15.12 -12.62 3.16
C ASN A 91 -14.52 -13.63 4.14
N ALA A 92 -14.53 -14.92 3.79
CA ALA A 92 -13.84 -15.94 4.57
C ALA A 92 -12.33 -15.65 4.69
N GLY A 93 -11.67 -15.26 3.60
CA GLY A 93 -10.27 -14.84 3.62
C GLY A 93 -10.03 -13.60 4.49
N CYS A 94 -10.89 -12.59 4.39
CA CYS A 94 -10.82 -11.38 5.21
C CYS A 94 -10.98 -11.69 6.71
N GLU A 95 -12.01 -12.46 7.08
CA GLU A 95 -12.29 -12.82 8.47
C GLU A 95 -11.16 -13.64 9.08
N LEU A 96 -10.62 -14.60 8.32
CA LEU A 96 -9.49 -15.42 8.76
C LEU A 96 -8.25 -14.57 9.03
N PHE A 97 -7.94 -13.61 8.15
CA PHE A 97 -6.78 -12.74 8.34
C PHE A 97 -6.97 -11.75 9.50
N ILE A 98 -8.16 -11.16 9.65
CA ILE A 98 -8.46 -10.28 10.78
C ILE A 98 -8.33 -11.07 12.09
N ALA A 99 -8.87 -12.28 12.16
CA ALA A 99 -8.72 -13.16 13.31
C ALA A 99 -7.25 -13.45 13.61
N PHE A 100 -6.46 -13.80 12.59
CA PHE A 100 -5.02 -13.99 12.70
C PHE A 100 -4.33 -12.78 13.31
N VAL A 101 -4.56 -11.58 12.77
CA VAL A 101 -3.95 -10.33 13.27
C VAL A 101 -4.34 -10.07 14.74
N THR A 102 -5.59 -10.32 15.12
CA THR A 102 -6.07 -10.10 16.50
C THR A 102 -5.55 -11.11 17.51
N LEU A 103 -5.22 -12.33 17.06
CA LEU A 103 -4.71 -13.41 17.91
C LEU A 103 -3.18 -13.50 17.90
N PHE A 104 -2.52 -12.74 17.02
CA PHE A 104 -1.08 -12.80 16.85
C PHE A 104 -0.36 -12.33 18.14
N PRO A 105 0.57 -13.13 18.69
CA PRO A 105 1.25 -12.78 19.92
C PRO A 105 2.08 -11.50 19.74
N HIS A 106 1.91 -10.55 20.66
CA HIS A 106 2.68 -9.33 20.71
C HIS A 106 4.02 -9.60 21.42
N GLU A 107 4.99 -10.18 20.69
CA GLU A 107 6.33 -10.40 21.26
C GLU A 107 7.19 -9.12 21.28
N SER A 108 6.83 -8.11 20.48
CA SER A 108 7.49 -6.80 20.49
C SER A 108 6.65 -5.75 21.23
N ASP A 109 7.33 -4.94 22.04
CA ASP A 109 6.77 -3.75 22.66
C ASP A 109 6.58 -2.59 21.66
N ILE A 110 7.13 -2.72 20.45
CA ILE A 110 7.12 -1.69 19.40
C ILE A 110 6.11 -2.09 18.31
N PHE A 111 5.03 -1.32 18.21
CA PHE A 111 3.96 -1.58 17.24
C PHE A 111 4.45 -1.61 15.77
N SER A 112 5.45 -0.80 15.42
CA SER A 112 6.05 -0.81 14.07
C SER A 112 6.72 -2.15 13.73
N GLU A 113 7.33 -2.81 14.71
CA GLU A 113 7.93 -4.14 14.52
C GLU A 113 6.84 -5.21 14.36
N LEU A 114 5.78 -5.11 15.16
CA LEU A 114 4.60 -5.97 15.01
C LEU A 114 3.99 -5.86 13.60
N LYS A 115 3.84 -4.64 13.07
CA LYS A 115 3.38 -4.44 11.68
C LYS A 115 4.27 -5.15 10.67
N ILE A 116 5.59 -5.04 10.81
CA ILE A 116 6.56 -5.70 9.91
C ILE A 116 6.36 -7.22 9.97
N GLU A 117 6.22 -7.79 11.17
CA GLU A 117 6.01 -9.22 11.32
C GLU A 117 4.66 -9.67 10.76
N LEU A 118 3.57 -8.93 10.98
CA LEU A 118 2.27 -9.23 10.39
C LEU A 118 2.30 -9.24 8.85
N VAL A 119 3.00 -8.27 8.24
CA VAL A 119 3.18 -8.21 6.78
C VAL A 119 3.96 -9.42 6.28
N LYS A 120 5.05 -9.77 6.96
CA LYS A 120 5.85 -10.96 6.65
C LYS A 120 5.04 -12.25 6.75
N GLN A 121 4.26 -12.41 7.81
CA GLN A 121 3.42 -13.60 8.00
C GLN A 121 2.28 -13.68 6.97
N GLY A 122 1.66 -12.55 6.61
CA GLY A 122 0.67 -12.51 5.53
C GLY A 122 1.23 -12.91 4.16
N LYS A 123 2.45 -12.45 3.85
CA LYS A 123 3.18 -12.85 2.63
C LYS A 123 3.56 -14.33 2.65
N ASN A 124 4.03 -14.86 3.80
CA ASN A 124 4.36 -16.28 3.96
C ASN A 124 3.13 -17.18 3.79
N TYR A 125 1.99 -16.79 4.37
CA TYR A 125 0.73 -17.53 4.22
C TYR A 125 0.34 -17.69 2.75
N ALA A 126 0.54 -16.64 1.95
CA ALA A 126 0.29 -16.71 0.52
C ALA A 126 1.29 -17.60 -0.22
N ALA A 127 2.57 -17.55 0.15
CA ALA A 127 3.61 -18.36 -0.48
C ALA A 127 3.47 -19.86 -0.18
N GLU A 128 3.02 -20.24 1.02
CA GLU A 128 2.79 -21.65 1.39
C GLU A 128 1.53 -22.27 0.77
N ALA A 129 0.61 -21.44 0.28
CA ALA A 129 -0.67 -21.86 -0.29
C ALA A 129 -0.64 -22.05 -1.82
N LEU A 130 0.49 -21.76 -2.46
CA LEU A 130 0.77 -21.96 -3.89
C LEU A 130 1.48 -23.30 -4.11
#